data_AF-A0AAD5PJC3-F1
#
_entry.id   AF-A0AAD5PJC3-F1
#
_cell.length_a   1.000
_cell.length_b   1.000
_cell.length_c   1.000
_cell.angle_alpha   90.00
_cell.angle_beta   90.00
_cell.angle_gamma   90.00
#
_symmetry.space_group_name_H-M   'P 1'
#
loop_
_entity.id
_entity.type
_entity.pdbx_description
1 polymer ?
#
loop_
_entity_poly.entity_id
_entity_poly.type
_entity_poly.pdbx_seq_one_letter_code
_entity_poly.pdbx_strand_id
1 'polypeptide(L)'
;MSQIDSQTVKAATKQLLNLEFQETRNGPKSKLVAACRRPYLLIDPIVWLPMKYSQRSRLIRWRLGWMPNGSTFSICRNCNDNQHLSRNHVISCFTVHTLLNVPYVVPDPISFVLNSLPTKRPTSDSKKRYWKYIWPRLTRLMKEIDRLCHDDDLRENGSEQPLSIKNDFIMWIDQPNTDSAHRSPSTSQYTLTQHSSD
;
A
#
# COMPACT_ATOMS: atom_id res chain seq x y z
N MET A 1 19.83 -16.21 -38.26
CA MET A 1 19.10 -16.66 -37.05
C MET A 1 18.99 -15.48 -36.12
N SER A 2 17.80 -14.90 -35.98
CA SER A 2 17.55 -13.70 -35.18
C SER A 2 17.81 -13.98 -33.69
N GLN A 3 18.73 -13.24 -33.07
CA GLN A 3 18.92 -13.26 -31.62
C GLN A 3 17.59 -12.87 -30.96
N ILE A 4 16.96 -13.82 -30.26
CA ILE A 4 15.79 -13.52 -29.44
C ILE A 4 16.28 -12.62 -28.32
N ASP A 5 15.78 -11.39 -28.32
CA ASP A 5 16.09 -10.38 -27.32
C ASP A 5 15.69 -10.87 -25.91
N SER A 6 16.64 -10.83 -24.97
CA SER A 6 16.45 -11.28 -23.58
C SER A 6 15.28 -10.55 -22.91
N GLN A 7 15.03 -9.29 -23.30
CA GLN A 7 13.93 -8.52 -22.77
C GLN A 7 12.57 -9.03 -23.28
N THR A 8 12.51 -9.48 -24.52
CA THR A 8 11.36 -10.17 -25.11
C THR A 8 11.07 -11.49 -24.39
N VAL A 9 12.10 -12.31 -24.09
CA VAL A 9 11.91 -13.56 -23.33
C VAL A 9 11.36 -13.27 -21.93
N LYS A 10 11.96 -12.33 -21.19
CA LYS A 10 11.50 -11.95 -19.84
C LYS A 10 10.06 -11.43 -19.83
N ALA A 11 9.69 -10.64 -20.85
CA ALA A 11 8.33 -10.14 -21.00
C ALA A 11 7.33 -11.28 -21.25
N ALA A 12 7.66 -12.22 -22.15
CA ALA A 12 6.84 -13.38 -22.45
C ALA A 12 6.67 -14.30 -21.23
N THR A 13 7.75 -14.60 -20.50
CA THR A 13 7.69 -15.39 -19.25
C THR A 13 6.79 -14.71 -18.22
N LYS A 14 6.91 -13.40 -18.04
CA LYS A 14 6.05 -12.66 -17.12
C LYS A 14 4.58 -12.71 -17.54
N GLN A 15 4.28 -12.67 -18.83
CA GLN A 15 2.91 -12.78 -19.34
C GLN A 15 2.34 -14.17 -19.02
N LEU A 16 3.08 -15.24 -19.32
CA LEU A 16 2.66 -16.62 -19.01
C LEU A 16 2.37 -16.81 -17.52
N LEU A 17 3.27 -16.37 -16.65
CA LEU A 17 3.07 -16.45 -15.19
C LEU A 17 1.84 -15.66 -14.72
N ASN A 18 1.54 -14.50 -15.33
CA ASN A 18 0.33 -13.76 -14.98
C ASN A 18 -0.94 -14.47 -15.45
N LEU A 19 -0.91 -15.11 -16.62
CA LEU A 19 -2.06 -15.87 -17.13
C LEU A 19 -2.38 -17.05 -16.21
N GLU A 20 -1.38 -17.86 -15.88
CA GLU A 20 -1.51 -18.99 -14.95
C GLU A 20 -2.02 -18.54 -13.56
N PHE A 21 -1.53 -17.38 -13.09
CA PHE A 21 -2.02 -16.78 -11.86
C PHE A 21 -3.51 -16.39 -11.94
N GLN A 22 -3.96 -15.81 -13.06
CA GLN A 22 -5.39 -15.46 -13.24
C GLN A 22 -6.27 -16.70 -13.29
N GLU A 23 -5.84 -17.76 -13.98
CA GLU A 23 -6.58 -19.02 -14.04
C GLU A 23 -6.77 -19.61 -12.65
N THR A 24 -5.69 -19.65 -11.86
CA THR A 24 -5.73 -20.10 -10.47
C THR A 24 -6.64 -19.22 -9.61
N ARG A 25 -6.59 -17.89 -9.82
CA ARG A 25 -7.38 -16.90 -9.08
C ARG A 25 -8.88 -16.94 -9.41
N ASN A 26 -9.24 -17.27 -10.64
CA ASN A 26 -10.65 -17.36 -11.08
C ASN A 26 -11.27 -18.73 -10.80
N GLY A 27 -10.48 -19.67 -10.28
CA GLY A 27 -10.95 -21.00 -9.91
C GLY A 27 -12.07 -20.98 -8.85
N PRO A 28 -12.91 -22.04 -8.80
CA PRO A 28 -14.06 -22.10 -7.90
C PRO A 28 -13.69 -22.06 -6.41
N LYS A 29 -12.46 -22.46 -6.05
CA LYS A 29 -11.95 -22.51 -4.66
C LYS A 29 -11.20 -21.25 -4.21
N SER A 30 -11.00 -20.26 -5.08
CA SER A 30 -10.09 -19.13 -4.82
C SER A 30 -10.78 -17.78 -4.63
N LYS A 31 -12.12 -17.71 -4.55
CA LYS A 31 -12.88 -16.45 -4.40
C LYS A 31 -12.40 -15.55 -3.25
N LEU A 32 -12.08 -16.13 -2.09
CA LEU A 32 -11.55 -15.39 -0.93
C LEU A 32 -10.11 -14.89 -1.18
N VAL A 33 -9.27 -15.74 -1.75
CA VAL A 33 -7.88 -15.39 -2.11
C VAL A 33 -7.86 -14.31 -3.20
N ALA A 34 -8.79 -14.37 -4.15
CA ALA A 34 -8.95 -13.39 -5.23
C ALA A 34 -9.37 -12.01 -4.73
N ALA A 35 -10.18 -11.95 -3.66
CA ALA A 35 -10.57 -10.69 -3.01
C ALA A 35 -9.42 -10.10 -2.15
N CYS A 36 -8.62 -10.96 -1.53
CA CYS A 36 -7.53 -10.55 -0.65
C CYS A 36 -6.18 -10.34 -1.37
N ARG A 37 -6.03 -10.76 -2.63
CA ARG A 37 -4.79 -10.59 -3.43
C ARG A 37 -5.00 -9.71 -4.66
N ARG A 38 -3.92 -9.06 -5.09
CA ARG A 38 -3.91 -8.26 -6.31
C ARG A 38 -4.14 -9.13 -7.55
N PRO A 39 -4.70 -8.59 -8.65
CA PRO A 39 -4.90 -9.34 -9.88
C PRO A 39 -3.61 -9.75 -10.59
N TYR A 40 -2.45 -9.18 -10.23
CA TYR A 40 -1.23 -9.36 -11.00
C TYR A 40 -0.05 -9.64 -10.07
N LEU A 41 0.94 -10.37 -10.58
CA LEU A 41 2.16 -10.71 -9.85
C LEU A 41 3.06 -9.47 -9.75
N LEU A 42 3.25 -8.98 -8.52
CA LEU A 42 4.12 -7.87 -8.19
C LEU A 42 4.70 -8.01 -6.78
N ILE A 43 5.84 -7.35 -6.57
CA ILE A 43 6.37 -7.11 -5.22
C ILE A 43 5.40 -6.18 -4.49
N ASP A 44 4.84 -6.65 -3.37
CA ASP A 44 3.88 -5.90 -2.58
C ASP A 44 4.43 -4.49 -2.22
N PRO A 45 3.70 -3.40 -2.50
CA PRO A 45 4.17 -2.07 -2.15
C PRO A 45 4.55 -1.89 -0.68
N ILE A 46 4.00 -2.69 0.24
CA ILE A 46 4.35 -2.66 1.67
C ILE A 46 5.86 -2.80 1.91
N VAL A 47 6.59 -3.57 1.10
CA VAL A 47 8.02 -3.80 1.35
C VAL A 47 8.92 -2.62 0.98
N TRP A 48 8.52 -1.78 0.02
CA TRP A 48 9.37 -0.69 -0.46
C TRP A 48 8.78 0.71 -0.23
N LEU A 49 7.48 0.83 0.09
CA LEU A 49 6.89 2.12 0.39
C LEU A 49 7.57 2.79 1.61
N PRO A 50 7.83 4.11 1.55
CA PRO A 50 8.44 4.83 2.66
C PRO A 50 7.44 4.93 3.81
N MET A 51 7.75 4.27 4.91
CA MET A 51 6.96 4.24 6.14
C MET A 51 7.83 3.74 7.30
N LYS A 52 7.39 4.01 8.53
CA LYS A 52 8.08 3.57 9.74
C LYS A 52 8.12 2.04 9.81
N TYR A 53 9.19 1.49 10.38
CA TYR A 53 9.35 0.03 10.56
C TYR A 53 8.15 -0.60 11.27
N SER A 54 7.65 0.04 12.34
CA SER A 54 6.49 -0.46 13.10
C SER A 54 5.20 -0.47 12.28
N GLN A 55 4.98 0.54 11.41
CA GLN A 55 3.84 0.55 10.49
C GLN A 55 3.95 -0.62 9.51
N ARG A 56 5.12 -0.80 8.89
CA ARG A 56 5.38 -1.90 7.96
C ARG A 56 5.14 -3.26 8.60
N SER A 57 5.67 -3.49 9.80
CA SER A 57 5.49 -4.73 10.56
C SER A 57 4.01 -5.07 10.76
N ARG A 58 3.18 -4.09 11.19
CA ARG A 58 1.74 -4.28 11.36
C ARG A 58 1.03 -4.65 10.06
N LEU A 59 1.34 -3.96 8.96
CA LEU A 59 0.73 -4.24 7.64
C LEU A 59 1.13 -5.64 7.12
N ILE A 60 2.38 -6.04 7.32
CA ILE A 60 2.87 -7.38 6.97
C ILE A 60 2.15 -8.45 7.80
N ARG A 61 2.06 -8.28 9.12
CA ARG A 61 1.35 -9.22 10.00
C ARG A 61 -0.12 -9.37 9.61
N TRP A 62 -0.78 -8.28 9.24
CA TRP A 62 -2.13 -8.35 8.67
C TRP A 62 -2.14 -9.12 7.36
N ARG A 63 -1.25 -8.84 6.41
CA ARG A 63 -1.18 -9.57 5.13
C ARG A 63 -1.02 -11.08 5.31
N LEU A 64 -0.20 -11.49 6.27
CA LEU A 64 0.09 -12.90 6.56
C LEU A 64 -1.00 -13.60 7.37
N GLY A 65 -1.98 -12.86 7.90
CA GLY A 65 -3.02 -13.43 8.77
C GLY A 65 -2.56 -13.75 10.18
N TRP A 66 -1.42 -13.20 10.59
CA TRP A 66 -0.90 -13.31 11.96
C TRP A 66 -1.55 -12.32 12.93
N MET A 67 -2.40 -11.41 12.43
CA MET A 67 -3.12 -10.42 13.22
C MET A 67 -4.58 -10.33 12.72
N PRO A 68 -5.58 -10.36 13.62
CA PRO A 68 -5.47 -10.43 15.08
C PRO A 68 -5.20 -11.82 15.66
N ASN A 69 -5.34 -12.88 14.85
CA ASN A 69 -5.26 -14.29 15.31
C ASN A 69 -3.82 -14.77 15.54
N GLY A 70 -3.07 -14.13 16.44
CA GLY A 70 -1.85 -14.71 17.00
C GLY A 70 -2.14 -15.94 17.86
N SER A 71 -1.11 -16.54 18.47
CA SER A 71 -1.23 -17.74 19.33
C SER A 71 -2.08 -17.54 20.61
N THR A 72 -2.59 -16.33 20.85
CA THR A 72 -3.45 -16.00 21.98
C THR A 72 -4.77 -15.44 21.45
N PHE A 73 -5.87 -16.13 21.77
CA PHE A 73 -7.22 -15.62 21.52
C PHE A 73 -7.54 -14.51 22.53
N SER A 74 -6.99 -13.32 22.34
CA SER A 74 -7.31 -12.21 23.24
C SER A 74 -8.77 -11.77 23.07
N ILE A 75 -9.37 -11.41 24.21
CA ILE A 75 -10.71 -10.85 24.27
C ILE A 75 -10.65 -9.40 23.79
N CYS A 76 -11.60 -9.00 22.96
CA CYS A 76 -11.67 -7.63 22.50
C CYS A 76 -12.04 -6.68 23.65
N ARG A 77 -11.10 -5.80 24.02
CA ARG A 77 -11.31 -4.74 25.03
C ARG A 77 -11.96 -3.48 24.47
N ASN A 78 -12.19 -3.41 23.16
CA ASN A 78 -12.82 -2.26 22.51
C ASN A 78 -14.35 -2.31 22.57
N CYS A 79 -14.94 -3.50 22.65
CA CYS A 79 -16.39 -3.69 22.78
C CYS A 79 -16.73 -4.40 24.08
N ASN A 80 -17.93 -4.16 24.60
CA ASN A 80 -18.40 -4.77 25.84
C ASN A 80 -18.88 -6.23 25.69
N ASP A 81 -18.72 -6.82 24.50
CA ASP A 81 -19.31 -8.11 24.13
C ASP A 81 -18.41 -9.32 24.44
N ASN A 82 -17.24 -9.10 25.05
CA ASN A 82 -16.24 -10.13 25.39
C ASN A 82 -15.91 -11.11 24.24
N GLN A 83 -16.05 -10.67 22.99
CA GLN A 83 -15.78 -11.50 21.82
C GLN A 83 -14.29 -11.67 21.59
N HIS A 84 -13.88 -12.84 21.09
CA HIS A 84 -12.50 -13.06 20.65
C HIS A 84 -12.16 -12.16 19.46
N LEU A 85 -10.94 -11.63 19.46
CA LEU A 85 -10.42 -10.85 18.34
C LEU A 85 -10.21 -11.77 17.13
N SER A 86 -11.18 -11.74 16.22
CA SER A 86 -11.08 -12.27 14.86
C SER A 86 -11.01 -11.13 13.85
N ARG A 87 -10.59 -11.40 12.60
CA ARG A 87 -10.65 -10.40 11.53
C ARG A 87 -12.06 -9.83 11.33
N ASN A 88 -13.07 -10.70 11.33
CA ASN A 88 -14.47 -10.29 11.17
C ASN A 88 -14.91 -9.40 12.33
N HIS A 89 -14.54 -9.77 13.55
CA HIS A 89 -14.81 -8.96 14.72
C HIS A 89 -14.11 -7.59 14.64
N VAL A 90 -12.85 -7.53 14.22
CA VAL A 90 -12.15 -6.25 14.01
C VAL A 90 -12.89 -5.37 13.01
N ILE A 91 -13.37 -5.96 11.90
CA ILE A 91 -14.08 -5.22 10.85
C ILE A 91 -15.37 -4.58 11.40
N SER A 92 -16.17 -5.32 12.16
CA SER A 92 -17.40 -4.80 12.76
C SER A 92 -17.15 -3.88 13.95
N CYS A 93 -16.27 -4.27 14.87
CA CYS A 93 -15.99 -3.58 16.13
C CYS A 93 -15.36 -2.19 15.91
N PHE A 94 -14.48 -2.05 14.91
CA PHE A 94 -13.90 -0.77 14.54
C PHE A 94 -14.68 -0.02 13.45
N THR A 95 -15.82 -0.55 12.99
CA THR A 95 -16.60 0.02 11.87
C THR A 95 -15.71 0.31 10.65
N VAL A 96 -14.85 -0.65 10.29
CA VAL A 96 -13.71 -0.42 9.39
C VAL A 96 -14.12 0.08 8.01
N HIS A 97 -15.29 -0.34 7.52
CA HIS A 97 -15.88 0.15 6.27
C HIS A 97 -16.02 1.67 6.25
N THR A 98 -16.63 2.22 7.28
CA THR A 98 -16.82 3.66 7.45
C THR A 98 -15.48 4.35 7.63
N LEU A 99 -14.61 3.79 8.47
CA LEU A 99 -13.29 4.36 8.74
C LEU A 99 -12.42 4.49 7.47
N LEU A 100 -12.43 3.46 6.63
CA LEU A 100 -11.61 3.39 5.42
C LEU A 100 -12.35 3.84 4.15
N ASN A 101 -13.59 4.32 4.27
CA ASN A 101 -14.44 4.70 3.14
C ASN A 101 -14.53 3.59 2.08
N VAL A 102 -14.75 2.34 2.53
CA VAL A 102 -14.87 1.15 1.67
C VAL A 102 -16.31 0.62 1.73
N PRO A 103 -16.96 0.34 0.58
CA PRO A 103 -18.31 -0.22 0.55
C PRO A 103 -18.48 -1.52 1.35
N TYR A 104 -19.65 -1.72 1.98
CA TYR A 104 -19.97 -2.91 2.78
C TYR A 104 -19.97 -4.23 2.00
N VAL A 105 -20.09 -4.17 0.66
CA VAL A 105 -19.99 -5.36 -0.20
C VAL A 105 -18.59 -6.00 -0.19
N VAL A 106 -17.56 -5.27 0.26
CA VAL A 106 -16.17 -5.77 0.32
C VAL A 106 -15.92 -6.51 1.63
N PRO A 107 -15.76 -7.84 1.66
CA PRO A 107 -15.73 -8.58 2.94
C PRO A 107 -14.55 -8.23 3.85
N ASP A 108 -13.40 -7.83 3.26
CA ASP A 108 -12.20 -7.44 3.99
C ASP A 108 -11.73 -6.04 3.54
N PRO A 109 -12.25 -4.96 4.15
CA PRO A 109 -11.93 -3.59 3.76
C PRO A 109 -10.46 -3.23 4.00
N ILE A 110 -9.79 -3.84 4.99
CA ILE A 110 -8.36 -3.58 5.24
C ILE A 110 -7.54 -4.14 4.09
N SER A 111 -7.71 -5.43 3.78
CA SER A 111 -6.98 -6.06 2.67
C SER A 111 -7.28 -5.40 1.33
N PHE A 112 -8.52 -4.93 1.11
CA PHE A 112 -8.88 -4.14 -0.07
C PHE A 112 -8.06 -2.85 -0.19
N VAL A 113 -7.91 -2.09 0.90
CA VAL A 113 -7.06 -0.89 0.91
C VAL A 113 -5.59 -1.26 0.69
N LEU A 114 -5.08 -2.32 1.32
CA LEU A 114 -3.70 -2.79 1.10
C LEU A 114 -3.45 -3.19 -0.36
N ASN A 115 -4.43 -3.80 -1.01
CA ASN A 115 -4.38 -4.14 -2.43
C ASN A 115 -4.45 -2.91 -3.34
N SER A 116 -4.91 -1.79 -2.82
CA SER A 116 -4.96 -0.53 -3.55
C SER A 116 -3.68 0.31 -3.40
N LEU A 117 -2.75 -0.08 -2.50
CA LEU A 117 -1.51 0.69 -2.25
C LEU A 117 -0.81 1.09 -3.56
N PRO A 118 -0.28 2.33 -3.63
CA PRO A 118 0.33 2.83 -4.84
C PRO A 118 1.57 2.00 -5.18
N THR A 119 1.61 1.44 -6.40
CA THR A 119 2.80 0.76 -6.93
C THR A 119 3.82 1.73 -7.52
N LYS A 120 3.40 2.98 -7.75
CA LYS A 120 4.18 4.13 -8.19
C LYS A 120 3.64 5.36 -7.49
N ARG A 121 4.43 6.43 -7.41
CA ARG A 121 3.98 7.70 -6.84
C ARG A 121 2.66 8.16 -7.48
N PRO A 122 1.61 8.47 -6.71
CA PRO A 122 0.37 9.00 -7.26
C PRO A 122 0.61 10.33 -7.98
N THR A 123 0.21 10.40 -9.25
CA THR A 123 0.39 11.60 -10.08
C THR A 123 -0.82 12.53 -10.02
N SER A 124 -2.03 11.99 -10.01
CA SER A 124 -3.29 12.74 -9.98
C SER A 124 -3.65 13.23 -8.57
N ASP A 125 -4.15 14.46 -8.46
CA ASP A 125 -4.56 15.07 -7.19
C ASP A 125 -5.68 14.29 -6.46
N SER A 126 -6.57 13.63 -7.19
CA SER A 126 -7.60 12.77 -6.59
C SER A 126 -6.97 11.60 -5.81
N LYS A 127 -6.02 10.88 -6.42
CA LYS A 127 -5.28 9.79 -5.76
C LYS A 127 -4.42 10.30 -4.60
N LYS A 128 -3.77 11.46 -4.75
CA LYS A 128 -3.00 12.09 -3.66
C LYS A 128 -3.91 12.39 -2.47
N ARG A 129 -5.04 13.07 -2.70
CA ARG A 129 -6.05 13.38 -1.67
C ARG A 129 -6.60 12.13 -1.00
N TYR A 130 -6.95 11.10 -1.79
CA TYR A 130 -7.40 9.82 -1.27
C TYR A 130 -6.37 9.20 -0.30
N TRP A 131 -5.11 9.08 -0.70
CA TRP A 131 -4.08 8.47 0.15
C TRP A 131 -3.73 9.32 1.37
N LYS A 132 -3.76 10.66 1.25
CA LYS A 132 -3.63 11.56 2.39
C LYS A 132 -4.73 11.37 3.43
N TYR A 133 -5.95 11.07 2.98
CA TYR A 133 -7.08 10.80 3.86
C TYR A 133 -7.03 9.39 4.46
N ILE A 134 -6.74 8.38 3.64
CA ILE A 134 -6.83 6.96 4.03
C ILE A 134 -5.62 6.51 4.85
N TRP A 135 -4.40 6.96 4.52
CA TRP A 135 -3.18 6.45 5.14
C TRP A 135 -3.10 6.70 6.66
N PRO A 136 -3.40 7.90 7.18
CA PRO A 136 -3.41 8.13 8.63
C PRO A 136 -4.43 7.26 9.36
N ARG A 137 -5.62 7.04 8.76
CA ARG A 137 -6.69 6.21 9.33
C ARG A 137 -6.30 4.75 9.36
N LEU A 138 -5.77 4.24 8.25
CA LEU A 138 -5.24 2.88 8.17
C LEU A 138 -4.15 2.66 9.21
N THR A 139 -3.12 3.52 9.26
CA THR A 139 -2.00 3.33 10.19
C THR A 139 -2.42 3.43 11.66
N ARG A 140 -3.40 4.28 11.99
CA ARG A 140 -4.01 4.36 13.32
C ARG A 140 -4.79 3.10 13.68
N LEU A 141 -5.71 2.67 12.82
CA LEU A 141 -6.47 1.42 12.99
C LEU A 141 -5.54 0.25 13.25
N MET A 142 -4.48 0.13 12.44
CA MET A 142 -3.49 -0.93 12.60
C MET A 142 -2.78 -0.86 13.96
N LYS A 143 -2.47 0.34 14.48
CA LYS A 143 -1.87 0.51 15.82
C LYS A 143 -2.85 0.09 16.92
N GLU A 144 -4.13 0.42 16.78
CA GLU A 144 -5.18 0.05 17.74
C GLU A 144 -5.40 -1.47 17.76
N ILE A 145 -5.48 -2.13 16.60
CA ILE A 145 -5.55 -3.59 16.51
C ILE A 145 -4.32 -4.24 17.16
N ASP A 146 -3.12 -3.71 16.88
CA ASP A 146 -1.86 -4.22 17.44
C ASP A 146 -1.87 -4.19 18.97
N ARG A 147 -2.31 -3.07 19.57
CA ARG A 147 -2.46 -2.95 21.03
C ARG A 147 -3.47 -3.93 21.63
N LEU A 148 -4.52 -4.28 20.90
CA LEU A 148 -5.49 -5.27 21.38
C LEU A 148 -4.95 -6.71 21.30
N CYS A 149 -3.99 -6.96 20.41
CA CYS A 149 -3.39 -8.27 20.23
C CYS A 149 -2.25 -8.56 21.23
N HIS A 150 -1.63 -7.53 21.78
CA HIS A 150 -0.53 -7.64 22.75
C HIS A 150 -0.98 -7.09 24.09
N ASP A 151 -0.91 -7.89 25.16
CA ASP A 151 -1.09 -7.36 26.52
C ASP A 151 0.02 -6.32 26.80
N ASP A 152 -0.39 -5.08 27.07
CA ASP A 152 0.47 -3.92 27.29
C ASP A 152 1.20 -3.97 28.65
N ASP A 153 1.99 -5.03 28.92
CA ASP A 153 2.82 -5.11 30.14
C ASP A 153 4.34 -5.25 29.88
N LEU A 154 4.82 -5.40 28.63
CA LEU A 154 6.26 -5.66 28.37
C LEU A 154 6.92 -4.81 27.28
N ARG A 155 6.33 -3.68 26.86
CA ARG A 155 6.91 -2.84 25.78
C ARG A 155 7.24 -1.39 26.16
N GLU A 156 7.10 -1.00 27.42
CA GLU A 156 7.70 0.23 27.92
C GLU A 156 9.19 0.04 28.23
N ASN A 157 10.02 -0.21 27.21
CA ASN A 157 11.50 -0.10 27.33
C ASN A 157 12.15 0.03 25.94
N GLY A 158 11.57 0.87 25.08
CA GLY A 158 12.11 1.14 23.75
C GLY A 158 11.62 2.46 23.21
N SER A 159 12.08 3.56 23.83
CA SER A 159 12.15 4.91 23.24
C SER A 159 11.08 5.23 22.19
N GLU A 160 9.82 5.37 22.62
CA GLU A 160 8.85 6.14 21.82
C GLU A 160 9.33 7.61 21.85
N GLN A 161 10.14 7.98 20.85
CA GLN A 161 10.40 9.39 20.58
C GLN A 161 9.06 10.11 20.39
N PRO A 162 8.93 11.36 20.89
CA PRO A 162 7.69 12.13 20.78
C PRO A 162 7.22 12.14 19.33
N LEU A 163 5.90 12.09 19.14
CA LEU A 163 5.14 12.16 17.89
C LEU A 163 5.72 13.13 16.84
N SER A 164 6.86 12.79 16.25
CA SER A 164 7.36 13.42 15.05
C SER A 164 6.54 12.78 13.93
N ILE A 165 5.55 13.55 13.48
CA ILE A 165 4.69 13.34 12.32
C ILE A 165 5.56 13.43 11.05
N LYS A 166 6.69 12.73 11.01
CA LYS A 166 7.30 12.36 9.73
C LYS A 166 6.44 11.25 9.16
N ASN A 167 5.40 11.69 8.45
CA ASN A 167 4.58 10.82 7.61
C ASN A 167 5.36 10.55 6.33
N ASP A 168 6.38 9.67 6.40
CA ASP A 168 7.29 9.40 5.29
C ASP A 168 6.55 9.07 3.98
N PHE A 169 5.41 8.37 4.09
CA PHE A 169 4.52 8.07 2.96
C PHE A 169 3.82 9.32 2.40
N ILE A 170 3.30 10.20 3.27
CA ILE A 170 2.63 11.44 2.83
C ILE A 170 3.64 12.40 2.22
N MET A 171 4.83 12.53 2.82
CA MET A 171 5.92 13.30 2.25
C MET A 171 6.32 12.78 0.87
N TRP A 172 6.39 11.45 0.70
CA TRP A 172 6.67 10.84 -0.59
C TRP A 172 5.57 11.08 -1.64
N ILE A 173 4.30 11.20 -1.23
CA ILE A 173 3.19 11.58 -2.11
C ILE A 173 3.28 13.05 -2.55
N ASP A 174 3.77 13.92 -1.67
CA ASP A 174 3.83 15.37 -1.88
C ASP A 174 5.03 15.85 -2.69
N GLN A 175 6.03 14.99 -2.90
CA GLN A 175 7.15 15.33 -3.76
C GLN A 175 6.70 15.61 -5.20
N PRO A 176 7.24 16.66 -5.86
CA PRO A 176 6.95 16.95 -7.26
C PRO A 176 7.40 15.79 -8.15
N ASN A 177 6.68 15.57 -9.26
CA ASN A 177 7.11 14.63 -10.29
C ASN A 177 8.29 15.24 -11.05
N THR A 178 9.50 14.76 -10.77
CA THR A 178 10.73 15.18 -11.45
C THR A 178 10.77 14.79 -12.93
N ASP A 179 9.81 14.00 -13.42
CA ASP A 179 9.75 13.54 -14.81
C ASP A 179 9.22 14.60 -15.81
N SER A 180 8.93 15.81 -15.33
CA SER A 180 8.37 16.90 -16.17
C SER A 180 9.45 17.86 -16.70
N ALA A 181 10.70 17.76 -16.26
CA ALA A 181 11.74 18.76 -16.54
C ALA A 181 12.58 18.50 -17.80
N HIS A 182 12.39 17.37 -18.50
CA HIS A 182 13.11 17.05 -19.73
C HIS A 182 12.17 16.88 -20.92
N ARG A 183 11.47 17.96 -21.30
CA ARG A 183 10.95 18.08 -22.67
C ARG A 183 10.70 19.55 -23.05
N SER A 184 11.77 20.22 -23.48
CA SER A 184 11.76 21.27 -24.52
C SER A 184 13.21 21.57 -24.91
N PRO A 185 13.68 21.19 -26.11
CA PRO A 185 14.82 21.87 -26.72
C PRO A 185 14.33 23.24 -27.19
N SER A 186 14.87 24.31 -26.63
CA SER A 186 14.73 25.65 -27.19
C SER A 186 15.47 25.70 -28.53
N THR A 187 14.71 25.61 -29.61
CA THR A 187 15.20 25.82 -30.98
C THR A 187 15.16 27.32 -31.32
N SER A 188 16.34 27.85 -31.67
CA SER A 188 16.62 29.08 -32.44
C SER A 188 16.25 30.42 -31.78
N GLN A 189 17.10 31.45 -31.79
CA GLN A 189 17.68 32.05 -33.00
C GLN A 189 19.14 32.51 -32.80
N TYR A 190 20.01 32.11 -33.74
CA TYR A 190 21.29 32.77 -34.00
C TYR A 190 21.00 34.11 -34.69
N THR A 191 21.37 35.23 -34.07
CA THR A 191 21.46 36.53 -34.75
C THR A 191 22.86 36.66 -35.34
N LEU A 192 22.94 36.63 -36.67
CA LEU A 192 24.14 36.94 -37.44
C LEU A 192 24.29 38.47 -37.48
N THR A 193 25.27 39.04 -36.79
CA THR A 193 25.63 40.45 -36.95
C THR A 193 26.56 40.59 -38.16
N GLN A 194 26.01 41.08 -39.28
CA GLN A 194 26.79 41.75 -40.31
C GLN A 194 27.05 43.19 -39.86
N HIS A 195 28.32 43.58 -39.77
CA HIS A 195 28.70 44.99 -39.79
C HIS A 195 29.54 45.25 -41.02
N SER A 196 29.00 46.12 -41.88
CA SER A 196 29.61 46.63 -43.11
C SER A 196 30.74 47.60 -42.77
N SER A 197 31.82 47.50 -43.53
CA SER A 197 32.87 48.52 -43.63
C SER A 197 32.33 49.74 -44.35
N ASP A 198 32.69 50.92 -43.86
CA ASP A 198 32.96 52.15 -44.62
C ASP A 198 34.12 52.88 -43.92
#